data_AF-A0A813ULE9-F1
#
_entry.id   AF-A0A813ULE9-F1
#
_cell.length_a   1.000
_cell.length_b   1.000
_cell.length_c   1.000
_cell.angle_alpha   90.00
_cell.angle_beta   90.00
_cell.angle_gamma   90.00
#
_symmetry.space_group_name_H-M   'P 1'
#
loop_
_entity.id
_entity.type
_entity.pdbx_description
1 polymer ?
#
loop_
_entity_poly.entity_id
_entity_poly.type
_entity_poly.pdbx_seq_one_letter_code
_entity_poly.pdbx_strand_id
1 'polypeptide(L)'
;MLDMNSKNIIEEETETIMEKTILLNIPPRLQWDNGNGYCGETALQSIGLYYGAWISQKLIRDINKGEYLLQPEWDGINSPQPQFQNFCHWMKRSILRRHPVIFGIFLPGMSYEDYDHIVPAVGIRYQNEDQYDPHDKIIYHDLYEDRRFEKNLNEEEFGATRETINDGVDDDEEEESDDEDDDGCLPLFVDYGIAITGIVDEDSVTLPVHLCVSEWDEPNPIFREDPIEMLGTVTVNNLTIGCFYALLRYSSYESVPTGGDANAFLQSDFDQKHEFMAVNTDYVYEDPKAIVSTGSVYYRCVLISE
;
A
#
# COMPACT_ATOMS: atom_id res chain seq x y z
N MET A 1 7.46 -72.76 14.22
CA MET A 1 7.50 -71.59 15.12
C MET A 1 7.49 -70.38 14.24
N LEU A 2 6.57 -69.47 14.55
CA LEU A 2 6.41 -68.17 13.91
C LEU A 2 7.71 -67.37 13.98
N ASP A 3 8.05 -66.64 12.93
CA ASP A 3 8.60 -65.31 13.16
C ASP A 3 8.09 -64.34 12.10
N MET A 4 7.33 -63.37 12.60
CA MET A 4 6.75 -62.23 11.91
C MET A 4 7.76 -61.09 12.07
N ASN A 5 8.19 -60.45 10.97
CA ASN A 5 8.49 -59.02 10.95
C ASN A 5 8.94 -58.57 9.55
N SER A 6 7.97 -58.32 8.68
CA SER A 6 8.13 -57.37 7.58
C SER A 6 7.62 -56.02 8.08
N LYS A 7 8.52 -55.16 8.57
CA LYS A 7 8.21 -53.75 8.82
C LYS A 7 8.08 -53.06 7.46
N ASN A 8 6.86 -52.75 7.06
CA ASN A 8 6.61 -51.74 6.04
C ASN A 8 6.97 -50.38 6.65
N ILE A 9 8.10 -49.82 6.22
CA ILE A 9 8.42 -48.42 6.42
C ILE A 9 7.67 -47.70 5.29
N ILE A 10 6.57 -47.05 5.63
CA ILE A 10 5.95 -46.04 4.79
C ILE A 10 6.77 -44.79 5.07
N GLU A 11 7.64 -44.40 4.15
CA GLU A 11 8.22 -43.07 4.15
C GLU A 11 7.07 -42.09 3.84
N GLU A 12 6.63 -41.35 4.86
CA GLU A 12 5.81 -40.16 4.64
C GLU A 12 6.69 -39.16 3.88
N GLU A 13 6.42 -39.00 2.59
CA GLU A 13 6.88 -37.84 1.83
C GLU A 13 6.27 -36.60 2.50
N THR A 14 7.05 -35.92 3.35
CA THR A 14 6.71 -34.58 3.81
C THR A 14 6.72 -33.67 2.59
N GLU A 15 5.53 -33.35 2.09
CA GLU A 15 5.32 -32.33 1.07
C GLU A 15 5.84 -31.01 1.64
N THR A 16 6.99 -30.55 1.16
CA THR A 16 7.55 -29.25 1.54
C THR A 16 6.60 -28.18 1.06
N ILE A 17 5.79 -27.63 1.97
CA ILE A 17 4.88 -26.52 1.67
C ILE A 17 5.76 -25.33 1.27
N MET A 18 5.68 -24.93 0.00
CA MET A 18 6.47 -23.81 -0.52
C MET A 18 5.83 -22.48 -0.09
N GLU A 19 6.62 -21.64 0.59
CA GLU A 19 6.27 -20.25 0.85
C GLU A 19 6.07 -19.49 -0.47
N LYS A 20 4.97 -18.74 -0.56
CA LYS A 20 4.62 -17.84 -1.67
C LYS A 20 4.79 -16.40 -1.23
N THR A 21 4.99 -15.49 -2.18
CA THR A 21 5.06 -14.05 -1.91
C THR A 21 4.20 -13.29 -2.91
N ILE A 22 3.33 -12.41 -2.41
CA ILE A 22 2.77 -11.30 -3.19
C ILE A 22 3.49 -10.03 -2.73
N LEU A 23 4.12 -9.34 -3.67
CA LEU A 23 4.71 -8.04 -3.44
C LEU A 23 4.18 -7.08 -4.50
N LEU A 24 3.55 -6.00 -4.06
CA LEU A 24 3.03 -4.95 -4.90
C LEU A 24 4.16 -3.97 -5.19
N ASN A 25 4.16 -3.41 -6.41
CA ASN A 25 5.17 -2.44 -6.83
C ASN A 25 4.82 -1.05 -6.26
N ILE A 26 4.88 -0.94 -4.94
CA ILE A 26 4.68 0.28 -4.17
C ILE A 26 6.07 0.68 -3.65
N PRO A 27 6.57 1.88 -3.98
CA PRO A 27 7.83 2.36 -3.44
C PRO A 27 7.65 2.97 -2.04
N PRO A 28 8.67 2.89 -1.16
CA PRO A 28 8.68 3.63 0.10
C PRO A 28 8.70 5.13 -0.17
N ARG A 29 8.20 5.88 0.81
CA ARG A 29 8.07 7.34 0.78
C ARG A 29 8.40 7.88 2.17
N LEU A 30 9.05 9.04 2.22
CA LEU A 30 9.33 9.73 3.48
C LEU A 30 8.17 10.63 3.90
N GLN A 31 7.65 10.44 5.11
CA GLN A 31 6.67 11.35 5.68
C GLN A 31 7.34 12.64 6.20
N TRP A 32 6.54 13.68 6.39
CA TRP A 32 6.97 14.83 7.18
C TRP A 32 6.58 14.69 8.67
N ASP A 33 7.52 15.00 9.56
CA ASP A 33 7.34 14.81 11.01
C ASP A 33 6.67 16.00 11.74
N ASN A 34 6.13 16.97 11.00
CA ASN A 34 5.50 18.15 11.57
C ASN A 34 3.97 18.11 11.47
N GLY A 35 3.30 18.89 12.33
CA GLY A 35 1.84 19.04 12.28
C GLY A 35 1.08 17.75 12.59
N ASN A 36 1.53 17.03 13.64
CA ASN A 36 1.06 15.70 14.07
C ASN A 36 1.41 14.56 13.10
N GLY A 37 2.50 14.71 12.33
CA GLY A 37 2.93 13.72 11.35
C GLY A 37 2.11 13.80 10.05
N TYR A 38 2.57 13.09 9.01
CA TYR A 38 1.93 12.98 7.69
C TYR A 38 1.82 11.52 7.23
N CYS A 39 1.78 10.58 8.18
CA CYS A 39 1.79 9.14 7.94
C CYS A 39 0.64 8.70 7.02
N GLY A 40 -0.59 9.14 7.31
CA GLY A 40 -1.76 8.83 6.49
C GLY A 40 -1.69 9.38 5.07
N GLU A 41 -1.24 10.64 4.92
CA GLU A 41 -1.05 11.25 3.61
C GLU A 41 0.06 10.60 2.81
N THR A 42 1.18 10.24 3.46
CA THR A 42 2.33 9.60 2.83
C THR A 42 2.01 8.16 2.42
N ALA A 43 1.26 7.43 3.24
CA ALA A 43 0.74 6.11 2.90
C ALA A 43 -0.16 6.16 1.64
N LEU A 44 -1.06 7.15 1.58
CA LEU A 44 -1.90 7.37 0.40
C LEU A 44 -1.10 7.80 -0.83
N GLN A 45 -0.09 8.67 -0.67
CA GLN A 45 0.82 9.05 -1.76
C GLN A 45 1.55 7.82 -2.32
N SER A 46 2.13 7.01 -1.44
CA SER A 46 2.85 5.77 -1.78
C SER A 46 1.97 4.79 -2.54
N ILE A 47 0.76 4.51 -2.04
CA ILE A 47 -0.21 3.64 -2.73
C ILE A 47 -0.75 4.29 -4.01
N GLY A 48 -0.90 5.61 -4.06
CA GLY A 48 -1.30 6.34 -5.25
C GLY A 48 -0.42 6.02 -6.45
N LEU A 49 0.90 5.90 -6.23
CA LEU A 49 1.86 5.52 -7.26
C LEU A 49 1.54 4.14 -7.87
N TYR A 50 1.12 3.18 -7.04
CA TYR A 50 0.66 1.87 -7.51
C TYR A 50 -0.63 1.93 -8.35
N TYR A 51 -1.39 3.02 -8.29
CA TYR A 51 -2.56 3.23 -9.14
C TYR A 51 -2.35 4.30 -10.21
N GLY A 52 -1.10 4.66 -10.49
CA GLY A 52 -0.78 5.62 -11.54
C GLY A 52 -1.08 7.06 -11.16
N ALA A 53 -1.00 7.40 -9.87
CA ALA A 53 -1.21 8.74 -9.36
C ALA A 53 -0.04 9.23 -8.52
N TRP A 54 0.33 10.51 -8.71
CA TRP A 54 1.11 11.27 -7.74
C TRP A 54 0.17 12.27 -7.08
N ILE A 55 0.20 12.36 -5.75
CA ILE A 55 -0.55 13.35 -4.98
C ILE A 55 0.36 13.79 -3.84
N SER A 56 0.63 15.09 -3.74
CA SER A 56 1.47 15.62 -2.66
C SER A 56 0.87 15.36 -1.28
N GLN A 57 1.71 15.14 -0.27
CA GLN A 57 1.27 14.94 1.11
C GLN A 57 0.41 16.11 1.59
N LYS A 58 0.83 17.34 1.24
CA LYS A 58 0.06 18.55 1.54
C LYS A 58 -1.31 18.56 0.86
N LEU A 59 -1.40 18.20 -0.42
CA LEU A 59 -2.67 18.23 -1.14
C LEU A 59 -3.66 17.21 -0.56
N ILE A 60 -3.19 16.03 -0.17
CA ILE A 60 -4.04 15.03 0.50
C ILE A 60 -4.62 15.62 1.79
N ARG A 61 -3.77 16.24 2.63
CA ARG A 61 -4.21 16.91 3.87
C ARG A 61 -5.21 18.03 3.62
N ASP A 62 -4.96 18.87 2.61
CA ASP A 62 -5.82 19.99 2.26
C ASP A 62 -7.20 19.50 1.77
N ILE A 63 -7.24 18.43 0.97
CA ILE A 63 -8.49 17.79 0.50
C ILE A 63 -9.25 17.19 1.68
N ASN A 64 -8.56 16.51 2.58
CA ASN A 64 -9.14 15.92 3.79
C ASN A 64 -9.56 16.97 4.84
N LYS A 65 -9.12 18.23 4.68
CA LYS A 65 -9.37 19.36 5.60
C LYS A 65 -8.79 19.12 6.99
N GLY A 66 -7.67 18.41 7.06
CA GLY A 66 -7.02 17.99 8.28
C GLY A 66 -6.22 16.72 8.08
N GLU A 67 -5.58 16.26 9.15
CA GLU A 67 -4.85 15.00 9.19
C GLU A 67 -5.69 13.83 8.67
N TYR A 68 -5.11 13.04 7.76
CA TYR A 68 -5.75 11.82 7.28
C TYR A 68 -5.74 10.74 8.36
N LEU A 69 -6.90 10.54 8.99
CA LEU A 69 -7.14 9.49 9.97
C LEU A 69 -7.90 8.33 9.33
N LEU A 70 -7.59 7.12 9.78
CA LEU A 70 -8.28 5.92 9.31
C LEU A 70 -9.72 5.92 9.81
N GLN A 71 -10.66 5.85 8.87
CA GLN A 71 -12.04 5.46 9.16
C GLN A 71 -12.19 3.96 8.89
N PRO A 72 -12.93 3.21 9.72
CA PRO A 72 -13.02 1.77 9.58
C PRO A 72 -13.79 1.37 8.31
N GLU A 73 -13.06 0.95 7.26
CA GLU A 73 -13.62 0.11 6.17
C GLU A 73 -13.63 -1.36 6.61
N TRP A 74 -12.59 -1.78 7.33
CA TRP A 74 -12.63 -2.96 8.19
C TRP A 74 -13.79 -2.82 9.18
N ASP A 75 -14.65 -3.83 9.29
CA ASP A 75 -15.77 -3.84 10.24
C ASP A 75 -15.30 -4.12 11.68
N GLY A 76 -14.27 -3.40 12.13
CA GLY A 76 -13.71 -3.54 13.47
C GLY A 76 -14.78 -3.35 14.54
N ILE A 77 -15.66 -2.37 14.36
CA ILE A 77 -16.71 -2.05 15.35
C ILE A 77 -17.64 -3.25 15.63
N ASN A 78 -17.97 -4.07 14.63
CA ASN A 78 -18.87 -5.22 14.81
C ASN A 78 -18.14 -6.58 14.85
N SER A 79 -16.81 -6.59 14.73
CA SER A 79 -16.02 -7.81 14.76
C SER A 79 -15.87 -8.37 16.18
N PRO A 80 -15.89 -9.71 16.36
CA PRO A 80 -15.61 -10.34 17.64
C PRO A 80 -14.20 -9.99 18.13
N GLN A 81 -14.09 -9.71 19.43
CA GLN A 81 -12.84 -9.42 20.13
C GLN A 81 -12.15 -10.70 20.63
N PRO A 82 -10.81 -10.80 20.60
CA PRO A 82 -9.84 -9.84 20.01
C PRO A 82 -9.91 -9.80 18.48
N GLN A 83 -9.66 -8.64 17.88
CA GLN A 83 -9.75 -8.43 16.43
C GLN A 83 -8.51 -8.90 15.65
N PHE A 84 -7.34 -8.90 16.29
CA PHE A 84 -6.03 -9.11 15.65
C PHE A 84 -6.01 -10.20 14.57
N GLN A 85 -6.39 -11.44 14.89
CA GLN A 85 -6.34 -12.55 13.93
C GLN A 85 -7.30 -12.36 12.75
N ASN A 86 -8.50 -11.83 13.02
CA ASN A 86 -9.50 -11.55 11.98
C ASN A 86 -9.02 -10.42 11.06
N PHE A 87 -8.41 -9.37 11.65
CA PHE A 87 -7.84 -8.26 10.91
C PHE A 87 -6.65 -8.70 10.05
N CYS A 88 -5.69 -9.43 10.62
CA CYS A 88 -4.56 -10.03 9.88
C CYS A 88 -5.03 -10.89 8.71
N HIS A 89 -6.06 -11.72 8.90
CA HIS A 89 -6.64 -12.51 7.82
C HIS A 89 -7.29 -11.62 6.74
N TRP A 90 -7.99 -10.55 7.12
CA TRP A 90 -8.57 -9.61 6.18
C TRP A 90 -7.49 -8.88 5.38
N MET A 91 -6.44 -8.37 6.03
CA MET A 91 -5.30 -7.72 5.36
C MET A 91 -4.67 -8.65 4.32
N LYS A 92 -4.39 -9.90 4.72
CA LYS A 92 -3.91 -10.95 3.82
C LYS A 92 -4.80 -11.10 2.59
N ARG A 93 -6.12 -11.25 2.79
CA ARG A 93 -7.06 -11.42 1.67
C ARG A 93 -7.15 -10.19 0.77
N SER A 94 -6.95 -8.99 1.29
CA SER A 94 -6.88 -7.76 0.49
C SER A 94 -5.62 -7.75 -0.38
N ILE A 95 -4.46 -8.05 0.21
CA ILE A 95 -3.18 -8.07 -0.51
C ILE A 95 -3.14 -9.18 -1.56
N LEU A 96 -3.70 -10.36 -1.28
CA LEU A 96 -3.85 -11.45 -2.26
C LEU A 96 -4.69 -11.03 -3.47
N ARG A 97 -5.62 -10.07 -3.31
CA ARG A 97 -6.38 -9.45 -4.41
C ARG A 97 -5.67 -8.27 -5.06
N ARG A 98 -4.43 -8.01 -4.68
CA ARG A 98 -3.61 -6.87 -5.11
C ARG A 98 -4.20 -5.51 -4.69
N HIS A 99 -4.90 -5.48 -3.57
CA HIS A 99 -5.35 -4.25 -2.93
C HIS A 99 -4.42 -3.99 -1.73
N PRO A 100 -3.50 -3.01 -1.80
CA PRO A 100 -2.71 -2.63 -0.64
C PRO A 100 -3.62 -2.13 0.49
N VAL A 101 -3.14 -2.27 1.72
CA VAL A 101 -3.89 -1.89 2.91
C VAL A 101 -3.13 -0.76 3.61
N ILE A 102 -3.83 0.29 4.01
CA ILE A 102 -3.31 1.27 4.97
C ILE A 102 -3.87 0.88 6.34
N PHE A 103 -3.01 0.77 7.35
CA PHE A 103 -3.42 0.33 8.68
C PHE A 103 -2.70 1.09 9.80
N GLY A 104 -3.31 1.11 10.98
CA GLY A 104 -2.78 1.76 12.18
C GLY A 104 -1.95 0.81 13.03
N ILE A 105 -0.88 1.32 13.64
CA ILE A 105 -0.02 0.59 14.59
C ILE A 105 0.24 1.42 15.85
N PHE A 106 0.55 0.74 16.94
CA PHE A 106 1.13 1.31 18.14
C PHE A 106 2.64 1.48 17.99
N LEU A 107 3.15 2.60 18.50
CA LEU A 107 4.57 2.86 18.70
C LEU A 107 4.88 2.86 20.21
N PRO A 108 6.07 2.38 20.62
CA PRO A 108 6.54 2.51 22.00
C PRO A 108 6.58 3.97 22.46
N GLY A 109 6.28 4.23 23.73
CA GLY A 109 6.31 5.56 24.34
C GLY A 109 5.11 6.45 23.99
N MET A 110 4.25 6.03 23.07
CA MET A 110 3.06 6.78 22.67
C MET A 110 1.81 6.33 23.43
N SER A 111 0.80 7.21 23.44
CA SER A 111 -0.38 7.05 24.33
C SER A 111 -1.73 7.34 23.67
N TYR A 112 -1.80 7.44 22.33
CA TYR A 112 -3.10 7.58 21.67
C TYR A 112 -3.97 6.35 21.94
N GLU A 113 -5.29 6.49 22.04
CA GLU A 113 -6.12 5.34 22.43
C GLU A 113 -6.14 4.26 21.34
N ASP A 114 -6.21 4.68 20.08
CA ASP A 114 -6.53 3.82 18.94
C ASP A 114 -5.31 3.30 18.16
N TYR A 115 -4.40 4.21 17.78
CA TYR A 115 -3.13 3.93 17.10
C TYR A 115 -2.25 5.20 17.13
N ASP A 116 -0.94 5.08 16.89
CA ASP A 116 -0.01 6.23 16.87
C ASP A 116 0.54 6.52 15.48
N HIS A 117 0.62 5.50 14.63
CA HIS A 117 1.22 5.61 13.30
C HIS A 117 0.40 4.88 12.25
N ILE A 118 0.47 5.35 11.00
CA ILE A 118 -0.28 4.80 9.87
C ILE A 118 0.71 4.35 8.80
N VAL A 119 0.63 3.08 8.38
CA VAL A 119 1.60 2.48 7.46
C VAL A 119 0.90 1.75 6.30
N PRO A 120 1.48 1.74 5.08
CA PRO A 120 0.98 0.94 3.97
C PRO A 120 1.59 -0.47 3.97
N ALA A 121 0.72 -1.48 4.01
CA ALA A 121 1.04 -2.86 3.66
C ALA A 121 1.15 -3.01 2.13
N VAL A 122 2.30 -3.50 1.69
CA VAL A 122 2.68 -3.62 0.28
C VAL A 122 2.88 -5.06 -0.17
N GLY A 123 2.83 -6.02 0.73
CA GLY A 123 3.01 -7.43 0.38
C GLY A 123 2.75 -8.38 1.52
N ILE A 124 2.81 -9.67 1.21
CA ILE A 124 2.66 -10.76 2.17
C ILE A 124 3.44 -12.00 1.70
N ARG A 125 4.13 -12.65 2.64
CA ARG A 125 4.63 -14.02 2.49
C ARG A 125 3.67 -14.97 3.19
N TYR A 126 3.31 -16.06 2.51
CA TYR A 126 2.28 -16.95 3.02
C TYR A 126 2.41 -18.36 2.48
N GLN A 127 1.78 -19.31 3.16
CA GLN A 127 1.71 -20.70 2.70
C GLN A 127 0.31 -21.09 2.22
N ASN A 128 -0.72 -20.74 2.99
CA ASN A 128 -2.13 -20.99 2.68
C ASN A 128 -2.83 -19.69 2.26
N GLU A 129 -3.85 -19.70 1.40
CA GLU A 129 -4.57 -18.49 0.99
C GLU A 129 -5.86 -18.25 1.80
N ASP A 130 -6.47 -19.31 2.31
CA ASP A 130 -7.86 -19.31 2.79
C ASP A 130 -8.01 -19.11 4.31
N GLN A 131 -6.90 -19.13 5.04
CA GLN A 131 -6.90 -19.10 6.50
C GLN A 131 -5.84 -18.15 7.03
N TYR A 132 -6.08 -17.61 8.22
CA TYR A 132 -5.04 -16.98 9.02
C TYR A 132 -3.93 -18.00 9.34
N ASP A 133 -2.68 -17.58 9.22
CA ASP A 133 -1.52 -18.34 9.68
C ASP A 133 -0.58 -17.38 10.44
N PRO A 134 -0.26 -17.64 11.72
CA PRO A 134 0.64 -16.80 12.51
C PRO A 134 2.08 -16.74 11.96
N HIS A 135 2.47 -17.62 11.03
CA HIS A 135 3.77 -17.62 10.38
C HIS A 135 3.79 -16.87 9.04
N ASP A 136 2.62 -16.42 8.55
CA ASP A 136 2.62 -15.52 7.40
C ASP A 136 3.29 -14.20 7.79
N LYS A 137 3.98 -13.56 6.85
CA LYS A 137 4.66 -12.28 7.08
C LYS A 137 4.03 -11.17 6.30
N ILE A 138 3.59 -10.12 6.98
CA ILE A 138 3.23 -8.87 6.30
C ILE A 138 4.49 -8.15 5.85
N ILE A 139 4.43 -7.47 4.71
CA ILE A 139 5.50 -6.59 4.20
C ILE A 139 4.93 -5.18 4.11
N TYR A 140 5.56 -4.20 4.74
CA TYR A 140 5.07 -2.81 4.79
C TYR A 140 6.22 -1.79 4.69
N HIS A 141 5.86 -0.51 4.59
CA HIS A 141 6.79 0.62 4.70
C HIS A 141 6.45 1.39 5.97
N ASP A 142 7.47 1.75 6.75
CA ASP A 142 7.32 2.54 7.98
C ASP A 142 7.15 4.05 7.70
N LEU A 143 7.42 4.49 6.47
CA LEU A 143 7.38 5.87 6.01
C LEU A 143 8.51 6.77 6.53
N TYR A 144 9.54 6.19 7.14
CA TYR A 144 10.75 6.88 7.59
C TYR A 144 11.98 6.45 6.79
N GLU A 145 12.00 5.21 6.31
CA GLU A 145 13.15 4.64 5.63
C GLU A 145 12.84 4.19 4.18
N ASP A 146 13.86 4.24 3.32
CA ASP A 146 13.84 3.64 1.98
C ASP A 146 14.09 2.12 2.04
N ARG A 147 13.35 1.43 2.92
CA ARG A 147 13.37 -0.04 3.04
C ARG A 147 11.99 -0.63 3.31
N ARG A 148 11.94 -1.95 3.40
CA ARG A 148 10.73 -2.71 3.72
C ARG A 148 10.90 -3.40 5.05
N PHE A 149 9.82 -3.44 5.81
CA PHE A 149 9.73 -4.15 7.07
C PHE A 149 8.89 -5.41 6.87
N GLU A 150 9.26 -6.47 7.59
CA GLU A 150 8.53 -7.73 7.56
C GLU A 150 8.26 -8.19 9.00
N LYS A 151 7.00 -8.49 9.32
CA LYS A 151 6.63 -9.07 10.62
C LYS A 151 5.73 -10.28 10.44
N ASN A 152 5.97 -11.33 11.24
CA ASN A 152 5.04 -12.45 11.32
C ASN A 152 3.69 -11.98 11.88
N LEU A 153 2.59 -12.50 11.33
CA LEU A 153 1.23 -12.14 11.73
C LEU A 153 0.81 -12.80 13.05
N ASN A 154 1.68 -12.87 14.05
CA ASN A 154 1.38 -13.44 15.37
C ASN A 154 1.41 -12.38 16.47
N GLU A 155 0.73 -12.68 17.58
CA GLU A 155 0.59 -11.75 18.70
C GLU A 155 1.90 -11.50 19.44
N GLU A 156 2.89 -12.39 19.36
CA GLU A 156 4.19 -12.25 20.05
C GLU A 156 5.10 -11.23 19.34
N GLU A 157 5.04 -11.15 18.02
CA GLU A 157 5.91 -10.29 17.21
C GLU A 157 5.22 -9.00 16.74
N PHE A 158 3.93 -9.08 16.44
CA PHE A 158 3.21 -7.97 15.81
C PHE A 158 1.93 -7.56 16.53
N GLY A 159 1.52 -8.26 17.58
CA GLY A 159 0.37 -7.86 18.39
C GLY A 159 0.80 -7.17 19.68
N ALA A 160 0.10 -6.11 20.08
CA ALA A 160 0.34 -5.47 21.37
C ALA A 160 -0.92 -4.86 21.99
N THR A 161 -0.91 -4.80 23.33
CA THR A 161 -1.71 -3.85 24.10
C THR A 161 -0.89 -2.59 24.37
N ARG A 162 -1.55 -1.52 24.85
CA ARG A 162 -0.85 -0.32 25.33
C ARG A 162 0.10 -0.58 26.50
N GLU A 163 -0.24 -1.52 27.37
CA GLU A 163 0.63 -1.90 28.48
C GLU A 163 1.88 -2.62 27.97
N THR A 164 1.73 -3.55 27.02
CA THR A 164 2.84 -4.37 26.55
C THR A 164 3.78 -3.63 25.60
N ILE A 165 3.29 -2.69 24.78
CA ILE A 165 4.15 -1.90 23.87
C ILE A 165 4.97 -0.85 24.61
N ASN A 166 4.51 -0.41 25.79
CA ASN A 166 5.18 0.57 26.63
C ASN A 166 5.94 -0.07 27.81
N ASP A 167 5.97 -1.41 27.91
CA ASP A 167 6.71 -2.10 28.97
C ASP A 167 8.22 -1.91 28.75
N GLY A 168 8.90 -1.28 29.70
CA GLY A 168 10.33 -0.99 29.61
C GLY A 168 10.70 0.30 28.87
N VAL A 169 9.72 1.12 28.47
CA VAL A 169 9.98 2.49 28.00
C VAL A 169 10.15 3.39 29.23
N ASP A 170 11.35 3.93 29.43
CA ASP A 170 11.64 4.83 30.55
C ASP A 170 10.96 6.19 30.30
N ASP A 171 10.09 6.62 31.23
CA ASP A 171 9.31 7.89 31.19
C ASP A 171 10.19 9.17 31.07
N ASP A 172 11.51 9.06 31.23
CA ASP A 172 12.45 10.17 31.35
C ASP A 172 13.23 10.48 30.06
N GLU A 173 13.06 9.71 28.98
CA GLU A 173 13.69 9.96 27.69
C GLU A 173 12.62 10.26 26.62
N GLU A 174 12.41 11.56 26.35
CA GLU A 174 11.93 12.04 25.04
C GLU A 174 13.00 11.78 23.96
N GLU A 175 13.72 10.64 24.02
CA GLU A 175 14.63 10.23 22.97
C GLU A 175 13.80 9.45 21.96
N GLU A 176 13.80 9.96 20.71
CA GLU A 176 13.54 9.14 19.53
C GLU A 176 14.41 7.89 19.69
N SER A 177 13.79 6.76 20.02
CA SER A 177 14.51 5.52 20.26
C SER A 177 15.22 5.14 18.96
N ASP A 178 16.55 5.26 18.99
CA ASP A 178 17.47 4.82 17.92
C ASP A 178 17.51 3.28 17.79
N ASP A 179 16.58 2.55 18.43
CA ASP A 179 16.52 1.10 18.37
C ASP A 179 15.92 0.69 17.02
N GLU A 180 16.74 -0.01 16.23
CA GLU A 180 16.44 -0.57 14.91
C GLU A 180 15.23 -1.55 14.87
N ASP A 181 14.49 -1.69 15.98
CA ASP A 181 13.40 -2.64 16.24
C ASP A 181 12.03 -1.96 16.52
N ASP A 182 11.92 -0.63 16.47
CA ASP A 182 10.69 0.15 16.78
C ASP A 182 9.65 0.19 15.63
N ASP A 183 9.54 -0.89 14.87
CA ASP A 183 8.69 -0.96 13.68
C ASP A 183 7.17 -1.02 14.00
N GLY A 184 6.80 -0.81 15.26
CA GLY A 184 5.45 -0.80 15.82
C GLY A 184 4.71 -2.15 15.82
N CYS A 185 3.54 -2.17 16.47
CA CYS A 185 2.70 -3.37 16.60
C CYS A 185 1.22 -3.06 16.34
N LEU A 186 0.47 -4.03 15.81
CA LEU A 186 -0.98 -3.94 15.73
C LEU A 186 -1.65 -4.00 17.11
N PRO A 187 -2.70 -3.21 17.35
CA PRO A 187 -3.53 -3.35 18.54
C PRO A 187 -4.17 -4.75 18.62
N LEU A 188 -4.14 -5.41 19.78
CA LEU A 188 -4.78 -6.74 19.92
C LEU A 188 -6.32 -6.69 19.81
N PHE A 189 -6.92 -5.56 20.18
CA PHE A 189 -8.37 -5.45 20.37
C PHE A 189 -9.07 -4.61 19.31
N VAL A 190 -8.57 -3.42 18.98
CA VAL A 190 -9.26 -2.54 18.03
C VAL A 190 -8.31 -2.18 16.91
N ASP A 191 -8.53 -2.78 15.74
CA ASP A 191 -7.71 -2.58 14.56
C ASP A 191 -8.35 -1.57 13.60
N TYR A 192 -7.52 -0.78 12.94
CA TYR A 192 -7.95 0.20 11.94
C TYR A 192 -7.24 -0.09 10.63
N GLY A 193 -8.02 -0.23 9.55
CA GLY A 193 -7.46 -0.39 8.22
C GLY A 193 -8.46 -0.14 7.10
N ILE A 194 -7.90 0.22 5.95
CA ILE A 194 -8.61 0.46 4.69
C ILE A 194 -7.87 -0.22 3.55
N ALA A 195 -8.59 -0.95 2.70
CA ALA A 195 -8.04 -1.56 1.50
C ALA A 195 -8.24 -0.61 0.33
N ILE A 196 -7.14 -0.14 -0.25
CA ILE A 196 -7.23 0.76 -1.40
C ILE A 196 -7.37 -0.09 -2.65
N THR A 197 -8.49 0.08 -3.37
CA THR A 197 -8.79 -0.71 -4.58
C THR A 197 -8.40 -0.01 -5.88
N GLY A 198 -8.03 1.27 -5.80
CA GLY A 198 -7.54 2.07 -6.92
C GLY A 198 -8.38 3.31 -7.21
N ILE A 199 -8.10 3.94 -8.36
CA ILE A 199 -8.88 5.07 -8.86
C ILE A 199 -10.22 4.55 -9.40
N VAL A 200 -11.31 5.22 -9.06
CA VAL A 200 -12.67 4.80 -9.43
C VAL A 200 -12.79 4.60 -10.96
N ASP A 201 -13.34 3.45 -11.32
CA ASP A 201 -13.61 2.99 -12.69
C ASP A 201 -14.88 2.11 -12.70
N GLU A 202 -16.04 2.75 -12.59
CA GLU A 202 -17.34 2.09 -12.40
C GLU A 202 -17.64 1.05 -13.49
N ASP A 203 -17.16 1.29 -14.72
CA ASP A 203 -17.38 0.43 -15.89
C ASP A 203 -16.16 -0.46 -16.21
N SER A 204 -15.08 -0.38 -15.43
CA SER A 204 -13.86 -1.20 -15.58
C SER A 204 -13.27 -1.14 -17.00
N VAL A 205 -13.24 0.05 -17.60
CA VAL A 205 -12.79 0.25 -18.99
C VAL A 205 -11.31 0.63 -19.10
N THR A 206 -10.67 0.94 -17.97
CA THR A 206 -9.26 1.32 -17.93
C THR A 206 -8.37 0.15 -17.52
N LEU A 207 -7.12 0.20 -17.97
CA LEU A 207 -6.10 -0.79 -17.66
C LEU A 207 -5.33 -0.41 -16.39
N PRO A 208 -4.72 -1.38 -15.69
CA PRO A 208 -3.80 -1.09 -14.59
C PRO A 208 -2.64 -0.21 -15.06
N VAL A 209 -2.41 0.88 -14.32
CA VAL A 209 -1.31 1.81 -14.54
C VAL A 209 -0.54 1.97 -13.22
N HIS A 210 0.77 1.91 -13.30
CA HIS A 210 1.70 2.16 -12.20
C HIS A 210 2.58 3.35 -12.54
N LEU A 211 2.87 4.20 -11.56
CA LEU A 211 3.77 5.34 -11.67
C LEU A 211 4.97 5.12 -10.74
N CYS A 212 6.16 5.38 -11.25
CA CYS A 212 7.37 5.57 -10.46
C CYS A 212 7.84 7.02 -10.65
N VAL A 213 8.32 7.65 -9.59
CA VAL A 213 8.90 9.01 -9.62
C VAL A 213 10.38 8.97 -9.24
N SER A 214 11.16 9.94 -9.71
CA SER A 214 12.62 9.94 -9.53
C SER A 214 13.09 10.18 -8.09
N GLU A 215 12.28 10.85 -7.27
CA GLU A 215 12.61 11.19 -5.89
C GLU A 215 11.79 10.33 -4.94
N TRP A 216 12.34 9.92 -3.81
CA TRP A 216 11.67 9.08 -2.81
C TRP A 216 11.03 9.90 -1.66
N ASP A 217 11.47 11.15 -1.49
CA ASP A 217 10.95 12.14 -0.55
C ASP A 217 10.27 13.31 -1.28
N GLU A 218 9.54 14.15 -0.54
CA GLU A 218 8.87 15.35 -1.05
C GLU A 218 9.37 16.58 -0.29
N PRO A 219 9.77 17.69 -0.95
CA PRO A 219 10.09 18.93 -0.26
C PRO A 219 8.93 19.43 0.58
N ASN A 220 9.22 19.85 1.81
CA ASN A 220 8.23 20.27 2.79
C ASN A 220 7.89 21.78 2.67
N PRO A 221 6.71 22.14 2.14
CA PRO A 221 6.34 23.53 1.94
C PRO A 221 6.05 24.26 3.27
N ILE A 222 5.82 23.54 4.38
CA ILE A 222 5.63 24.16 5.71
C ILE A 222 6.93 24.80 6.19
N PHE A 223 8.06 24.17 5.90
CA PHE A 223 9.39 24.73 6.14
C PHE A 223 9.91 25.63 5.00
N ARG A 224 9.03 25.95 4.03
CA ARG A 224 9.33 26.80 2.87
C ARG A 224 10.39 26.22 1.95
N GLU A 225 10.45 24.90 1.85
CA GLU A 225 11.26 24.25 0.83
C GLU A 225 10.61 24.48 -0.53
N ASP A 226 11.46 24.71 -1.54
CA ASP A 226 10.99 24.98 -2.89
C ASP A 226 10.49 23.68 -3.55
N PRO A 227 9.35 23.72 -4.28
CA PRO A 227 8.89 22.57 -5.05
C PRO A 227 9.95 22.13 -6.07
N ILE A 228 10.04 20.83 -6.29
CA ILE A 228 10.94 20.24 -7.28
C ILE A 228 10.17 19.63 -8.44
N GLU A 229 10.86 19.53 -9.57
CA GLU A 229 10.39 18.81 -10.75
C GLU A 229 10.95 17.38 -10.72
N MET A 230 10.05 16.39 -10.75
CA MET A 230 10.39 14.98 -10.71
C MET A 230 10.11 14.34 -12.06
N LEU A 231 10.90 13.34 -12.42
CA LEU A 231 10.64 12.52 -13.61
C LEU A 231 9.65 11.42 -13.27
N GLY A 232 8.74 11.11 -14.20
CA GLY A 232 7.75 10.06 -14.05
C GLY A 232 7.96 8.94 -15.07
N THR A 233 7.97 7.69 -14.60
CA THR A 233 7.95 6.49 -15.45
C THR A 233 6.65 5.75 -15.21
N VAL A 234 5.84 5.62 -16.26
CA VAL A 234 4.52 5.00 -16.23
C VAL A 234 4.59 3.62 -16.85
N THR A 235 4.09 2.61 -16.15
CA THR A 235 3.94 1.24 -16.66
C THR A 235 2.46 0.92 -16.79
N VAL A 236 2.04 0.51 -17.99
CA VAL A 236 0.70 -0.02 -18.25
C VAL A 236 0.78 -1.53 -18.36
N ASN A 237 -0.13 -2.26 -17.72
CA ASN A 237 -0.18 -3.73 -17.76
C ASN A 237 -1.48 -4.25 -18.37
N ASN A 238 -1.52 -5.56 -18.60
CA ASN A 238 -2.67 -6.29 -19.16
C ASN A 238 -3.08 -5.84 -20.58
N LEU A 239 -2.10 -5.40 -21.37
CA LEU A 239 -2.33 -5.04 -22.77
C LEU A 239 -2.54 -6.28 -23.64
N THR A 240 -3.43 -6.15 -24.62
CA THR A 240 -3.57 -7.11 -25.72
C THR A 240 -2.68 -6.68 -26.90
N ILE A 241 -1.75 -7.54 -27.30
CA ILE A 241 -0.81 -7.32 -28.41
C ILE A 241 -1.58 -7.07 -29.71
N GLY A 242 -1.20 -6.04 -30.45
CA GLY A 242 -1.80 -5.63 -31.72
C GLY A 242 -2.85 -4.53 -31.60
N CYS A 243 -3.44 -4.35 -30.41
CA CYS A 243 -4.44 -3.31 -30.18
C CYS A 243 -3.80 -1.94 -29.94
N PHE A 244 -4.58 -0.89 -30.18
CA PHE A 244 -4.19 0.51 -29.97
C PHE A 244 -4.79 1.05 -28.67
N TYR A 245 -3.99 1.80 -27.91
CA TYR A 245 -4.36 2.36 -26.60
C TYR A 245 -4.03 3.84 -26.52
N ALA A 246 -4.72 4.55 -25.63
CA ALA A 246 -4.39 5.91 -25.22
C ALA A 246 -4.03 5.93 -23.74
N LEU A 247 -2.84 6.40 -23.42
CA LEU A 247 -2.45 6.81 -22.06
C LEU A 247 -2.78 8.30 -21.89
N LEU A 248 -3.65 8.60 -20.93
CA LEU A 248 -4.17 9.93 -20.64
C LEU A 248 -3.59 10.43 -19.32
N ARG A 249 -3.13 11.68 -19.30
CA ARG A 249 -2.55 12.35 -18.15
C ARG A 249 -3.46 13.50 -17.70
N TYR A 250 -3.76 13.57 -16.41
CA TYR A 250 -4.58 14.61 -15.79
C TYR A 250 -3.81 15.27 -14.64
N SER A 251 -4.01 16.57 -14.44
CA SER A 251 -3.39 17.35 -13.36
C SER A 251 -4.33 17.55 -12.17
N SER A 252 -5.61 17.21 -12.33
CA SER A 252 -6.64 17.28 -11.29
C SER A 252 -7.47 16.00 -11.29
N TYR A 253 -7.80 15.51 -10.08
CA TYR A 253 -8.70 14.36 -9.92
C TYR A 253 -10.13 14.68 -10.37
N GLU A 254 -10.54 15.95 -10.33
CA GLU A 254 -11.88 16.39 -10.73
C GLU A 254 -12.13 16.19 -12.24
N SER A 255 -11.06 16.15 -13.04
CA SER A 255 -11.11 15.95 -14.49
C SER A 255 -11.06 14.48 -14.90
N VAL A 256 -10.76 13.56 -13.97
CA VAL A 256 -10.66 12.12 -14.24
C VAL A 256 -12.08 11.54 -14.26
N PRO A 257 -12.55 10.96 -15.37
CA PRO A 257 -13.84 10.28 -15.38
C PRO A 257 -13.86 9.09 -14.43
N THR A 258 -14.98 8.89 -13.75
CA THR A 258 -15.20 7.75 -12.84
C THR A 258 -15.94 6.61 -13.51
N GLY A 259 -16.54 6.83 -14.69
CA GLY A 259 -17.31 5.84 -15.45
C GLY A 259 -17.56 6.30 -16.88
N GLY A 260 -18.31 5.50 -17.63
CA GLY A 260 -18.51 5.60 -19.07
C GLY A 260 -17.70 4.58 -19.86
N ASP A 261 -17.91 4.55 -21.17
CA ASP A 261 -17.10 3.75 -22.09
C ASP A 261 -15.69 4.39 -22.28
N ALA A 262 -14.84 3.75 -23.07
CA ALA A 262 -13.53 4.31 -23.40
C ALA A 262 -13.62 5.71 -24.03
N ASN A 263 -14.72 6.05 -24.72
CA ASN A 263 -14.90 7.38 -25.30
C ASN A 263 -15.09 8.46 -24.24
N ALA A 264 -15.68 8.14 -23.08
CA ALA A 264 -15.80 9.08 -21.97
C ALA A 264 -14.41 9.58 -21.52
N PHE A 265 -13.43 8.67 -21.45
CA PHE A 265 -12.04 9.01 -21.18
C PHE A 265 -11.39 9.75 -22.36
N LEU A 266 -11.55 9.27 -23.60
CA LEU A 266 -10.95 9.88 -24.79
C LEU A 266 -11.50 11.28 -25.13
N GLN A 267 -12.64 11.67 -24.57
CA GLN A 267 -13.25 13.00 -24.72
C GLN A 267 -13.19 13.85 -23.45
N SER A 268 -12.59 13.33 -22.38
CA SER A 268 -12.43 14.05 -21.11
C SER A 268 -11.38 15.16 -21.21
N ASP A 269 -11.33 16.00 -20.17
CA ASP A 269 -10.41 17.14 -20.07
C ASP A 269 -9.02 16.69 -19.55
N PHE A 270 -8.36 15.80 -20.30
CA PHE A 270 -6.97 15.40 -20.02
C PHE A 270 -5.98 16.47 -20.50
N ASP A 271 -4.84 16.59 -19.81
CA ASP A 271 -3.77 17.51 -20.21
C ASP A 271 -2.97 17.00 -21.40
N GLN A 272 -2.74 15.68 -21.44
CA GLN A 272 -1.95 15.03 -22.48
C GLN A 272 -2.51 13.65 -22.80
N LYS A 273 -2.34 13.27 -24.07
CA LYS A 273 -2.68 11.95 -24.60
C LYS A 273 -1.47 11.40 -25.36
N HIS A 274 -1.10 10.18 -25.02
CA HIS A 274 -0.08 9.40 -25.72
C HIS A 274 -0.72 8.13 -26.29
N GLU A 275 -0.71 8.00 -27.61
CA GLU A 275 -1.28 6.83 -28.30
C GLU A 275 -0.18 5.86 -28.71
N PHE A 276 -0.43 4.56 -28.53
CA PHE A 276 0.54 3.53 -28.88
C PHE A 276 -0.15 2.22 -29.28
N MET A 277 0.53 1.40 -30.08
CA MET A 277 0.13 0.03 -30.37
C MET A 277 0.88 -0.90 -29.42
N ALA A 278 0.17 -1.80 -28.76
CA ALA A 278 0.80 -2.76 -27.86
C ALA A 278 1.57 -3.82 -28.65
N VAL A 279 2.87 -3.92 -28.43
CA VAL A 279 3.73 -4.98 -28.97
C VAL A 279 4.06 -6.06 -27.94
N ASN A 280 3.80 -5.76 -26.66
CA ASN A 280 3.92 -6.65 -25.51
C ASN A 280 2.64 -6.53 -24.66
N THR A 281 2.54 -7.33 -23.60
CA THR A 281 1.46 -7.27 -22.60
C THR A 281 1.61 -6.14 -21.59
N ASP A 282 2.73 -5.44 -21.63
CA ASP A 282 3.07 -4.27 -20.85
C ASP A 282 3.68 -3.17 -21.74
N TYR A 283 3.60 -1.93 -21.27
CA TYR A 283 4.16 -0.77 -21.94
C TYR A 283 4.75 0.19 -20.92
N VAL A 284 5.98 0.64 -21.16
CA VAL A 284 6.67 1.62 -20.32
C VAL A 284 6.74 2.94 -21.08
N TYR A 285 6.34 4.01 -20.40
CA TYR A 285 6.31 5.37 -20.91
C TYR A 285 7.05 6.29 -19.95
N GLU A 286 8.10 6.95 -20.43
CA GLU A 286 8.75 8.04 -19.69
C GLU A 286 7.96 9.33 -19.98
N ASP A 287 7.35 9.93 -18.97
CA ASP A 287 6.61 11.19 -19.14
C ASP A 287 7.60 12.32 -19.43
N PRO A 288 7.56 12.95 -20.62
CA PRO A 288 8.42 14.07 -20.94
C PRO A 288 8.07 15.35 -20.14
N LYS A 289 6.90 15.39 -19.49
CA LYS A 289 6.47 16.50 -18.64
C LYS A 289 6.76 16.19 -17.18
N ALA A 290 7.63 16.98 -16.57
CA ALA A 290 7.93 16.83 -15.15
C ALA A 290 6.68 16.91 -14.26
N ILE A 291 6.71 16.16 -13.16
CA ILE A 291 5.72 16.18 -12.11
C ILE A 291 6.21 17.14 -11.03
N VAL A 292 5.43 18.18 -10.72
CA VAL A 292 5.76 19.11 -9.65
C VAL A 292 5.41 18.46 -8.31
N SER A 293 6.38 18.40 -7.38
CA SER A 293 6.24 17.68 -6.10
C SER A 293 5.01 18.09 -5.29
N THR A 294 4.66 19.38 -5.30
CA THR A 294 3.50 19.91 -4.55
C THR A 294 2.14 19.68 -5.23
N GLY A 295 2.11 19.17 -6.46
CA GLY A 295 0.89 19.01 -7.25
C GLY A 295 0.29 17.60 -7.18
N SER A 296 -0.51 17.31 -8.22
CA SER A 296 -1.01 15.97 -8.51
C SER A 296 -0.89 15.64 -9.99
N VAL A 297 -0.73 14.36 -10.31
CA VAL A 297 -0.94 13.83 -11.66
C VAL A 297 -1.63 12.47 -11.58
N TYR A 298 -2.50 12.19 -12.53
CA TYR A 298 -3.22 10.92 -12.64
C TYR A 298 -3.06 10.38 -14.06
N TYR A 299 -2.85 9.07 -14.18
CA TYR A 299 -2.77 8.38 -15.45
C TYR A 299 -3.89 7.36 -15.59
N ARG A 300 -4.57 7.37 -16.74
CA ARG A 300 -5.54 6.33 -17.13
C ARG A 300 -5.21 5.83 -18.53
N CYS A 301 -5.26 4.52 -18.73
CA CYS A 301 -5.05 3.93 -20.05
C CYS A 301 -6.32 3.23 -20.53
N VAL A 302 -6.73 3.51 -21.76
CA VAL A 302 -7.95 2.95 -22.38
C VAL A 302 -7.67 2.38 -23.77
N LEU A 303 -8.43 1.36 -24.15
CA LEU A 303 -8.43 0.79 -25.48
C LEU A 303 -9.08 1.76 -26.49
N ILE A 304 -8.41 2.01 -27.61
CA ILE A 304 -8.94 2.80 -28.74
C ILE A 304 -9.58 1.87 -29.78
N SER A 305 -8.84 0.85 -30.21
CA SER A 305 -9.29 -0.09 -31.23
C SER A 305 -8.49 -1.40 -31.18
N GLU A 306 -9.12 -2.47 -31.65
CA GLU A 306 -8.50 -3.78 -31.85
C GLU A 306 -7.70 -3.86 -33.16
#